data_AF-A0A2E9D018-F1
#
_entry.id   AF-A0A2E9D018-F1
#
_cell.length_a   1.000
_cell.length_b   1.000
_cell.length_c   1.000
_cell.angle_alpha   90.00
_cell.angle_beta   90.00
_cell.angle_gamma   90.00
#
_symmetry.space_group_name_H-M   'P 1'
#
loop_
_entity.id
_entity.type
_entity.pdbx_description
1 polymer ?
#
loop_
_entity_poly.entity_id
_entity_poly.type
_entity_poly.pdbx_seq_one_letter_code
_entity_poly.pdbx_strand_id
1 'polypeptide(L)' 'MDKQLIFSEIESLIFDMDTLIKSLANSREYIAEGDYARATSKLSELEIELQSLAGRVSYIKSSL' A
#
# COMPACT_ATOMS: atom_id res chain seq x y z
N MET A 1 8.19 2.13 -21.37
CA MET A 1 8.95 2.92 -20.37
C MET A 1 10.42 2.58 -20.46
N ASP A 2 11.30 3.50 -20.09
CA ASP A 2 12.73 3.19 -19.94
C ASP A 2 12.94 2.16 -18.81
N LYS A 3 13.91 1.25 -18.99
CA LYS A 3 14.16 0.17 -18.01
C LYS A 3 14.55 0.73 -16.64
N GLN A 4 15.34 1.80 -16.58
CA GLN A 4 15.76 2.41 -15.32
C GLN A 4 14.56 3.05 -14.59
N LEU A 5 13.63 3.65 -15.34
CA LEU A 5 12.36 4.15 -14.78
C LEU A 5 11.50 3.02 -14.21
N ILE A 6 11.39 1.89 -14.91
CA ILE A 6 10.66 0.72 -14.41
C ILE A 6 11.27 0.20 -13.11
N PHE A 7 12.60 0.09 -13.04
CA PHE A 7 13.28 -0.35 -11.82
C PHE A 7 13.04 0.59 -10.64
N SER A 8 13.20 1.90 -10.84
CA SER A 8 12.95 2.90 -9.80
C SER A 8 11.51 2.87 -9.29
N GLU A 9 10.55 2.65 -10.20
CA GLU A 9 9.13 2.55 -9.83
C GLU A 9 8.85 1.30 -8.99
N ILE A 10 9.47 0.15 -9.35
CA ILE A 10 9.36 -1.09 -8.58
C ILE A 10 9.97 -0.91 -7.17
N GLU A 11 11.12 -0.25 -7.04
CA GLU A 11 11.72 0.05 -5.73
C GLU A 11 10.81 0.93 -4.86
N SER A 12 10.20 1.96 -5.46
CA SER A 12 9.21 2.79 -4.74
C SER A 12 7.99 1.99 -4.31
N LEU A 13 7.44 1.14 -5.18
CA LEU A 13 6.31 0.27 -4.84
C LEU A 13 6.62 -0.65 -3.66
N ILE A 14 7.83 -1.23 -3.61
CA ILE A 14 8.26 -2.09 -2.50
C ILE A 14 8.33 -1.29 -1.19
N PHE A 15 8.91 -0.10 -1.22
CA PHE A 15 8.98 0.78 -0.05
C PHE A 15 7.60 1.17 0.48
N ASP A 16 6.67 1.50 -0.41
CA ASP A 16 5.31 1.86 -0.04
C ASP A 16 4.57 0.64 0.55
N MET A 17 4.74 -0.54 -0.04
CA MET A 17 4.20 -1.79 0.51
C MET A 17 4.68 -2.06 1.95
N ASP A 18 5.98 -1.90 2.22
CA ASP A 18 6.53 -2.05 3.57
C ASP A 18 5.92 -1.07 4.57
N THR A 19 5.61 0.14 4.12
CA THR A 19 4.93 1.15 4.93
C THR A 19 3.48 0.75 5.23
N LEU A 20 2.76 0.22 4.23
CA LEU A 20 1.39 -0.27 4.42
C LEU A 20 1.33 -1.49 5.35
N ILE A 21 2.29 -2.40 5.28
CA ILE A 21 2.37 -3.56 6.20
C ILE A 21 2.51 -3.10 7.66
N LYS A 22 3.33 -2.09 7.94
CA LYS A 22 3.45 -1.51 9.29
C LYS A 22 2.14 -0.85 9.73
N SER A 23 1.49 -0.12 8.83
CA SER A 23 0.18 0.50 9.10
C SER A 23 -0.93 -0.53 9.38
N LEU A 24 -0.87 -1.72 8.75
CA LEU A 24 -1.75 -2.85 9.06
C LEU A 24 -1.55 -3.39 10.48
N ALA A 25 -0.31 -3.40 10.98
CA ALA A 25 -0.04 -3.80 12.37
C ALA A 25 -0.78 -2.89 13.37
N ASN A 26 -0.79 -1.57 13.14
CA ASN A 26 -1.52 -0.61 13.97
C ASN A 26 -3.03 -0.89 13.98
N SER A 27 -3.62 -1.22 12.83
CA SER A 27 -5.05 -1.58 12.79
C SER A 27 -5.34 -2.83 13.62
N ARG A 28 -4.45 -3.84 13.58
CA ARG A 28 -4.56 -5.04 14.41
C ARG A 28 -4.45 -4.73 15.91
N GLU A 29 -3.61 -3.77 16.28
CA GLU A 29 -3.53 -3.28 17.66
C GLU A 29 -4.84 -2.62 18.10
N TYR A 30 -5.43 -1.75 17.28
CA TYR A 30 -6.74 -1.14 17.58
C TYR A 30 -7.85 -2.19 17.74
N ILE A 31 -7.84 -3.26 16.92
CA ILE A 31 -8.76 -4.39 17.07
C ILE A 31 -8.54 -5.09 18.43
N ALA A 32 -7.29 -5.34 18.81
CA ALA A 32 -6.96 -5.98 20.08
C ALA A 32 -7.35 -5.12 21.30
N GLU A 33 -7.31 -3.80 21.16
CA GLU A 33 -7.75 -2.82 22.16
C GLU A 33 -9.27 -2.60 22.18
N GLY A 34 -10.02 -3.15 21.21
CA GLY A 34 -11.46 -2.98 21.08
C GLY A 34 -11.90 -1.65 20.43
N ASP A 35 -10.96 -0.86 19.89
CA ASP A 35 -11.24 0.38 19.16
C ASP A 35 -11.54 0.09 17.68
N TYR A 36 -12.70 -0.53 17.43
CA TYR A 36 -13.11 -0.94 16.09
C TYR A 36 -13.35 0.24 15.14
N ALA A 37 -13.75 1.40 15.66
CA ALA A 37 -13.96 2.59 14.84
C ALA A 37 -12.64 3.05 14.21
N ARG A 38 -11.59 3.16 15.04
CA ARG A 38 -10.25 3.54 14.57
C ARG A 38 -9.62 2.45 13.71
N ALA A 39 -9.80 1.17 14.07
CA ALA A 39 -9.37 0.05 13.25
C ALA A 39 -9.97 0.11 11.83
N THR A 40 -11.28 0.35 11.73
CA THR A 40 -12.01 0.43 10.46
C THR A 40 -11.52 1.60 9.62
N SER A 41 -11.39 2.80 10.22
CA SER A 41 -10.81 3.96 9.52
C SER A 41 -9.42 3.63 8.95
N LYS A 42 -8.59 2.97 9.75
CA LYS A 42 -7.22 2.61 9.32
C LYS A 42 -7.20 1.56 8.20
N LEU A 43 -8.14 0.61 8.22
CA LEU A 43 -8.29 -0.37 7.15
C LEU A 43 -8.76 0.27 5.84
N SER A 44 -9.68 1.23 5.92
CA SER A 44 -10.14 1.98 4.74
C SER A 44 -9.01 2.82 4.11
N GLU A 45 -8.17 3.47 4.93
CA GLU A 45 -6.96 4.13 4.44
C GLU A 45 -6.02 3.14 3.71
N LEU A 46 -5.76 1.99 4.34
CA LEU A 46 -4.92 0.93 3.74
C LEU A 46 -5.48 0.43 2.41
N GLU A 47 -6.80 0.26 2.30
CA GLU A 47 -7.45 -0.20 1.07
C GLU A 47 -7.24 0.80 -0.08
N ILE A 48 -7.42 2.10 0.19
CA ILE A 48 -7.24 3.17 -0.81
C ILE A 48 -5.78 3.17 -1.31
N GLU A 49 -4.81 3.07 -0.41
CA GLU A 49 -3.40 3.06 -0.78
C GLU A 49 -3.03 1.79 -1.58
N LEU A 50 -3.55 0.62 -1.19
CA LEU A 50 -3.35 -0.61 -1.95
C LEU A 50 -3.93 -0.53 -3.37
N GLN A 51 -5.10 0.10 -3.54
CA GLN A 51 -5.68 0.36 -4.86
C GLN A 51 -4.79 1.29 -5.69
N SER A 52 -4.18 2.31 -5.08
CA SER A 52 -3.21 3.19 -5.73
C SER A 52 -1.97 2.41 -6.23
N LEU A 53 -1.39 1.54 -5.39
CA LEU A 53 -0.28 0.68 -5.78
C LEU A 53 -0.66 -0.27 -6.94
N ALA A 54 -1.86 -0.85 -6.91
CA ALA A 54 -2.35 -1.69 -8.01
C ALA A 54 -2.48 -0.91 -9.33
N GLY A 55 -2.90 0.36 -9.27
CA GLY A 55 -2.94 1.26 -10.42
C GLY A 55 -1.55 1.51 -11.01
N ARG A 56 -0.56 1.78 -10.16
CA ARG A 56 0.84 1.98 -10.57
C ARG A 56 1.44 0.72 -11.22
N VAL A 57 1.23 -0.46 -10.62
CA VAL A 57 1.64 -1.74 -11.23
C VAL A 57 1.00 -1.95 -12.60
N SER A 58 -0.29 -1.63 -12.73
CA SER A 58 -1.02 -1.73 -14.00
C SER A 58 -0.44 -0.80 -15.06
N TYR A 59 -0.06 0.42 -14.68
CA TYR A 59 0.59 1.38 -15.56
C TYR A 59 1.95 0.89 -16.05
N ILE A 60 2.80 0.38 -15.15
CA ILE A 60 4.09 -0.23 -15.51
C ILE A 60 3.86 -1.34 -16.53
N LYS A 61 2.94 -2.28 -16.23
CA LYS A 61 2.62 -3.42 -17.09
C LYS A 61 2.15 -2.99 -18.48
N SER A 62 1.32 -1.94 -18.56
CA SER A 62 0.86 -1.40 -19.85
C SER A 62 1.96 -0.72 -20.67
N SER A 63 3.08 -0.39 -20.03
CA SER A 63 4.21 0.33 -20.59
C SER A 63 5.43 -0.56 -20.87
N LEU A 64 5.31 -1.87 -20.69
CA LEU A 64 6.28 -2.91 -21.07
C LEU A 64 6.07 -3.31 -22.53
#